data_AF-A0A3D4QI97-F1
#
_entry.id   AF-A0A3D4QI97-F1
#
_cell.length_a   1.000
_cell.length_b   1.000
_cell.length_c   1.000
_cell.angle_alpha   90.00
_cell.angle_beta   90.00
_cell.angle_gamma   90.00
#
_symmetry.space_group_name_H-M   'P 1'
#
loop_
_entity.id
_entity.type
_entity.pdbx_description
1 polymer ?
#
loop_
_entity_poly.entity_id
_entity_poly.type
_entity_poly.pdbx_seq_one_letter_code
_entity_poly.pdbx_strand_id
1 'polypeptide(L)'
;MVVLPMGPAASGDERIKAAGITVREEDGKILIDDVAFGSEAKKVGLDWDQEITHVLQPADQLNKYWVYLPALLILGLVVLAQKARIRKTSAQAA
;
A
#
# COMPACT_ATOMS: atom_id res chain seq x y z
N MET A 1 -3.57 5.63 -12.93
CA MET A 1 -3.62 5.76 -11.46
C MET A 1 -3.45 7.23 -11.14
N VAL A 2 -4.44 7.83 -10.51
CA VAL A 2 -4.49 9.26 -10.23
C VAL A 2 -4.45 9.45 -8.71
N VAL A 3 -3.64 10.38 -8.22
CA VAL A 3 -3.51 10.68 -6.79
C VAL A 3 -4.20 12.01 -6.53
N LEU A 4 -5.20 11.99 -5.65
CA LEU A 4 -5.91 13.19 -5.23
C LEU A 4 -5.55 13.55 -3.78
N PRO A 5 -5.28 14.83 -3.48
CA PRO A 5 -5.21 15.30 -2.11
C PRO A 5 -6.63 15.34 -1.53
N MET A 6 -6.99 14.32 -0.75
CA MET A 6 -8.36 14.13 -0.24
C MET A 6 -8.70 14.97 1.01
N GLY A 7 -7.95 16.05 1.26
CA GLY A 7 -8.16 16.93 2.43
C GLY A 7 -7.98 16.24 3.79
N PRO A 8 -8.37 16.91 4.89
CA PRO A 8 -8.33 16.35 6.25
C PRO A 8 -9.26 15.14 6.40
N ALA A 9 -9.04 14.33 7.46
CA ALA A 9 -9.87 13.18 7.74
C ALA A 9 -11.32 13.60 7.99
N ALA A 10 -12.22 13.16 7.10
CA ALA A 10 -13.64 13.44 7.11
C ALA A 10 -14.40 12.20 6.62
N SER A 11 -15.73 12.24 6.65
CA SER A 11 -16.55 11.16 6.08
C SER A 11 -16.27 10.98 4.57
N GLY A 12 -16.54 9.78 4.03
CA GLY A 12 -16.25 9.47 2.61
C GLY A 12 -16.85 10.50 1.64
N ASP A 13 -18.11 10.87 1.87
CA ASP A 13 -18.84 11.83 1.05
C ASP A 13 -18.23 13.24 1.11
N GLU A 14 -17.79 13.68 2.29
CA GLU A 14 -17.13 14.98 2.47
C GLU A 14 -15.78 15.02 1.77
N ARG A 15 -15.03 13.91 1.76
CA ARG A 15 -13.74 13.82 1.06
C ARG A 15 -13.90 13.86 -0.47
N ILE A 16 -14.94 13.19 -0.98
CA ILE A 16 -15.26 13.18 -2.42
C ILE A 16 -15.69 14.59 -2.86
N LYS A 17 -16.56 15.25 -2.09
CA LYS A 17 -16.97 16.64 -2.34
C LYS A 17 -15.80 17.62 -2.25
N ALA A 18 -14.90 17.46 -1.27
CA ALA A 18 -13.69 18.27 -1.14
C ALA A 18 -12.73 18.12 -2.33
N ALA A 19 -12.71 16.95 -2.97
CA ALA A 19 -11.97 16.72 -4.21
C ALA A 19 -12.59 17.39 -5.43
N GLY A 20 -13.83 17.89 -5.30
CA GLY A 20 -14.62 18.47 -6.38
C GLY A 20 -15.25 17.42 -7.29
N ILE A 21 -15.56 16.24 -6.76
CA ILE A 21 -16.21 15.14 -7.50
C ILE A 21 -17.62 14.97 -6.92
N THR A 22 -18.60 14.79 -7.79
CA THR A 22 -19.92 14.26 -7.44
C THR A 22 -20.01 12.85 -8.01
N VAL A 23 -20.50 11.90 -7.21
CA VAL A 23 -20.66 10.50 -7.64
C VAL A 23 -22.14 10.15 -7.70
N ARG A 24 -22.49 9.29 -8.66
CA ARG A 24 -23.80 8.65 -8.76
C ARG A 24 -23.64 7.14 -8.77
N GLU A 25 -24.64 6.43 -8.26
CA GLU A 25 -24.71 4.99 -8.33
C GLU A 25 -25.66 4.60 -9.48
N GLU A 26 -25.16 3.81 -10.42
CA GLU A 26 -25.91 3.35 -11.58
C GLU A 26 -25.60 1.86 -11.80
N ASP A 27 -26.61 1.00 -11.78
CA ASP A 27 -26.48 -0.46 -11.96
C ASP A 27 -25.43 -1.13 -11.03
N GLY A 28 -25.31 -0.64 -9.79
CA GLY A 28 -24.35 -1.13 -8.79
C GLY A 28 -22.90 -0.69 -9.04
N LYS A 29 -22.68 0.24 -9.98
CA LYS A 29 -21.40 0.89 -10.25
C LYS A 29 -21.41 2.32 -9.71
N ILE A 30 -20.25 2.78 -9.25
CA ILE A 30 -20.06 4.17 -8.83
C ILE A 30 -19.44 4.94 -10.00
N LEU A 31 -20.20 5.87 -10.58
CA LEU A 31 -19.78 6.72 -11.68
C LEU A 31 -19.58 8.16 -11.20
N ILE A 32 -18.68 8.88 -11.87
CA ILE A 32 -18.52 10.31 -11.68
C ILE A 32 -19.67 11.04 -12.40
N ASP A 33 -20.48 11.75 -11.63
CA ASP A 33 -21.61 12.53 -12.12
C ASP A 33 -21.19 13.91 -12.62
N ASP A 34 -20.37 14.61 -11.84
CA ASP A 34 -19.81 15.90 -12.22
C ASP A 34 -18.44 16.11 -11.57
N VAL A 35 -17.61 16.92 -12.23
CA VAL A 35 -16.31 17.35 -11.72
C VAL A 35 -16.28 18.88 -11.70
N ALA A 36 -16.26 19.45 -10.50
CA ALA A 36 -16.30 20.89 -10.31
C ALA A 36 -15.15 21.59 -11.05
N PHE A 37 -15.47 22.68 -11.74
CA PHE A 37 -14.51 23.43 -12.54
C PHE A 37 -13.38 24.00 -11.65
N GLY A 38 -12.12 23.78 -12.06
CA GLY A 38 -10.94 24.22 -11.30
C GLY A 38 -10.57 23.36 -10.09
N SER A 39 -11.32 22.28 -9.82
CA SER A 39 -11.01 21.32 -8.76
C SER A 39 -9.71 20.54 -9.01
N GLU A 40 -9.13 19.98 -7.95
CA GLU A 40 -7.99 19.07 -8.07
C GLU A 40 -8.35 17.84 -8.91
N ALA A 41 -9.60 17.36 -8.84
CA ALA A 41 -10.13 16.30 -9.70
C ALA A 41 -10.09 16.62 -11.21
N LYS A 42 -10.45 17.84 -11.62
CA LYS A 42 -10.36 18.22 -13.04
C LYS A 42 -8.90 18.35 -13.50
N LYS A 43 -8.01 18.87 -12.64
CA LYS A 43 -6.58 19.06 -12.95
C LYS A 43 -5.86 17.74 -13.22
N VAL A 44 -6.25 16.67 -12.53
CA VAL A 44 -5.68 15.33 -12.72
C VAL A 44 -6.34 14.55 -13.87
N GLY A 45 -7.31 15.17 -14.57
CA GLY A 45 -7.95 14.61 -15.76
C GLY A 45 -9.12 13.68 -15.49
N LEU A 46 -9.76 13.74 -14.31
CA LEU A 46 -11.04 13.07 -14.12
C LEU A 46 -12.13 13.78 -14.90
N ASP A 47 -13.07 13.01 -15.44
CA ASP A 47 -14.19 13.51 -16.20
C ASP A 47 -15.49 12.77 -15.85
N TRP A 48 -16.61 13.37 -16.27
CA TRP A 48 -17.94 12.77 -16.15
C TRP A 48 -18.00 11.40 -16.87
N ASP A 49 -18.87 10.52 -16.37
CA ASP A 49 -19.08 9.14 -16.83
C ASP A 49 -17.90 8.16 -16.63
N GLN A 50 -16.88 8.53 -15.85
CA GLN A 50 -15.82 7.60 -15.47
C GLN A 50 -16.27 6.70 -14.30
N GLU A 51 -15.98 5.40 -14.44
CA GLU A 51 -16.25 4.39 -13.40
C GLU A 51 -15.12 4.34 -12.37
N ILE A 52 -15.48 4.44 -11.09
CA ILE A 52 -14.54 4.30 -9.97
C ILE A 52 -14.37 2.81 -9.67
N THR A 53 -13.28 2.22 -10.20
CA THR A 53 -12.99 0.79 -10.02
C THR A 53 -12.34 0.47 -8.68
N HIS A 54 -11.42 1.33 -8.21
CA HIS A 54 -10.67 1.11 -6.98
C HIS A 54 -10.42 2.42 -6.24
N VAL A 55 -10.65 2.40 -4.93
CA VAL A 55 -10.28 3.47 -4.01
C VAL A 55 -9.11 2.98 -3.17
N LEU A 56 -7.95 3.63 -3.30
CA LEU A 56 -6.75 3.29 -2.54
C LEU A 56 -6.67 4.17 -1.29
N GLN A 57 -6.80 3.55 -0.13
CA GLN A 57 -6.53 4.19 1.15
C GLN A 57 -5.06 3.93 1.53
N PRO A 58 -4.37 4.90 2.17
CA PRO A 58 -3.10 4.62 2.82
C PRO A 58 -3.27 3.46 3.79
N ALA A 59 -2.61 2.34 3.50
CA ALA A 59 -2.58 1.19 4.37
C ALA A 59 -1.35 1.29 5.27
N ASP A 60 -1.51 0.96 6.55
CA ASP A 60 -0.39 0.77 7.45
C ASP A 60 0.41 -0.45 7.00
N GLN A 61 1.49 -0.20 6.26
CA GLN A 61 2.43 -1.23 5.87
C GLN A 61 3.40 -1.49 7.01
N LEU A 62 3.54 -2.77 7.39
CA LEU A 62 4.57 -3.17 8.33
C LEU A 62 5.95 -2.82 7.75
N ASN A 63 6.83 -2.29 8.59
CA ASN A 63 8.14 -1.82 8.14
C ASN A 63 8.92 -2.96 7.43
N LYS A 64 9.47 -2.70 6.24
CA LYS A 64 10.25 -3.65 5.44
C LYS A 64 11.38 -4.33 6.23
N TYR A 65 11.87 -3.70 7.30
CA TYR A 65 12.97 -4.25 8.10
C TYR A 65 12.60 -5.49 8.93
N TRP A 66 11.31 -5.78 9.13
CA TRP A 66 10.88 -6.97 9.86
C TRP A 66 11.32 -8.28 9.20
N VAL A 67 11.60 -8.27 7.89
CA VAL A 67 12.10 -9.44 7.14
C VAL A 67 13.54 -9.81 7.53
N TYR A 68 14.34 -8.87 8.03
CA TYR A 68 15.74 -9.16 8.40
C TYR A 68 15.85 -10.00 9.66
N LEU A 69 14.91 -9.88 10.59
CA LEU A 69 14.95 -10.61 11.85
C LEU A 69 14.90 -12.15 11.65
N PRO A 70 13.92 -12.73 10.93
CA PRO A 70 13.90 -14.17 10.66
C PRO A 70 15.08 -14.60 9.76
N ALA A 71 15.50 -13.77 8.79
CA ALA A 71 16.62 -14.08 7.93
C ALA A 71 17.95 -14.21 8.72
N LEU A 72 18.22 -13.26 9.62
CA LEU A 72 19.41 -13.29 10.48
C LEU A 72 19.36 -14.43 11.50
N LEU A 73 18.18 -14.78 12.00
CA LEU A 73 18.01 -15.93 12.90
C LEU A 73 18.39 -17.23 12.19
N ILE A 74 17.91 -17.46 10.97
CA ILE A 74 18.26 -18.64 10.17
C ILE A 74 19.77 -18.66 9.88
N LEU A 75 20.34 -17.52 9.47
CA LEU A 75 21.78 -17.41 9.22
C LEU A 75 22.60 -17.73 10.47
N GLY A 76 22.19 -17.22 11.64
CA GLY A 76 22.81 -17.50 12.92
C GLY A 76 22.80 -19.00 13.26
N LEU A 77 21.67 -19.68 13.07
CA LEU A 77 21.56 -21.13 13.27
C LEU A 77 22.49 -21.91 12.33
N VAL A 78 22.55 -21.51 11.06
CA VAL A 78 23.45 -22.12 10.06
C VAL A 78 24.92 -21.93 10.47
N VAL A 79 25.32 -20.74 10.90
CA VAL A 79 26.70 -20.46 11.36
C VAL A 79 27.05 -21.30 12.58
N LEU A 80 26.14 -21.43 13.55
CA LEU A 80 26.35 -22.26 14.74
C LEU A 80 26.49 -23.74 14.37
N ALA A 81 25.65 -24.25 13.46
CA ALA A 81 25.73 -25.62 12.95
C ALA A 81 27.05 -25.88 12.20
N GLN A 82 27.48 -24.93 11.36
CA GLN A 82 28.76 -25.02 10.65
C GLN A 82 29.96 -25.01 11.61
N LYS A 83 29.97 -24.12 12.61
CA LYS A 83 31.04 -24.09 13.64
C LYS A 83 31.09 -25.39 14.46
N ALA A 84 29.93 -25.96 14.80
CA ALA A 84 29.87 -27.24 15.50
C ALA A 84 30.45 -28.40 14.65
N ARG A 85 30.19 -28.38 13.34
CA ARG A 85 30.74 -29.38 12.40
C ARG A 85 32.27 -29.30 12.32
N ILE A 86 32.83 -28.10 12.14
CA ILE A 86 34.28 -27.89 12.03
C ILE A 86 35.01 -28.43 13.27
N ARG A 87 34.48 -28.15 14.47
CA ARG A 87 35.04 -28.64 15.73
C ARG A 87 35.09 -30.17 15.82
N LYS A 88 34.05 -30.85 15.32
CA LYS A 88 34.00 -32.32 15.31
C LYS A 88 35.00 -32.92 14.33
N THR A 89 35.12 -32.35 13.12
CA THR A 89 36.09 -32.81 12.12
C THR A 89 37.54 -32.59 12.60
N SER A 90 37.85 -31.46 13.24
CA SER A 90 39.20 -31.20 13.76
C SER A 90 39.58 -32.11 14.93
N ALA A 91 38.63 -32.49 15.79
CA ALA A 91 38.88 -33.39 16.91
C ALA A 91 39.04 -34.86 16.51
N GLN A 92 38.63 -35.24 15.29
CA GLN A 92 38.74 -36.61 14.78
C GLN A 92 39.99 -36.82 13.91
N ALA A 93 40.67 -35.73 13.54
CA ALA A 93 41.90 -35.74 12.75
C ALA A 93 43.19 -35.57 13.61
N ALA A 94 43.05 -35.37 14.92
CA ALA A 94 44.12 -35.33 15.91
C ALA A 94 44.10 -36.60 16.76
#